data_AF-A0A4U5NH29-F1
#
_entry.id   AF-A0A4U5NH29-F1
#
_cell.length_a   1.000
_cell.length_b   1.000
_cell.length_c   1.000
_cell.angle_alpha   90.00
_cell.angle_beta   90.00
_cell.angle_gamma   90.00
#
_symmetry.space_group_name_H-M   'P 1'
#
loop_
_entity.id
_entity.type
_entity.pdbx_description
1 polymer ?
#
loop_
_entity_poly.entity_id
_entity_poly.type
_entity_poly.pdbx_seq_one_letter_code
_entity_poly.pdbx_strand_id
1 'polypeptide(L)'
;MHNKHFIRFNCIAMGAVTFYGDHISQIAMLIIAIDRFDGIFRMYHLEDKKIYYVYVALIPVTLLVALIPSGLIFIGVENTDVNLCSTGVLWNPRFGDYVFAVMIFFNIAIITLYAAIFILYKRYVNRSVAASISAPKNNFQAIVYGVMAVYFVFWCVPKWIMFGLKIFNYYNDLTNSAAFLIELSESFSACLNIIIYGYAHRELRQAMGELLSKTPFRKMFGTVNSTYVRSGNN
;
A
#
# COMPACT_ATOMS: atom_id res chain seq x y z
N MET A 1 26.74 5.85 30.11
CA MET A 1 25.71 5.39 29.16
C MET A 1 25.82 3.88 29.05
N HIS A 2 24.81 3.12 29.44
CA HIS A 2 24.83 1.66 29.28
C HIS A 2 24.66 1.33 27.78
N ASN A 3 25.69 0.76 27.16
CA ASN A 3 25.57 0.18 25.82
C ASN A 3 24.61 -1.01 25.92
N LYS A 4 23.36 -0.80 25.51
CA LYS A 4 22.40 -1.89 25.37
C LYS A 4 22.78 -2.65 24.10
N HIS A 5 23.34 -3.83 24.27
CA HIS A 5 23.56 -4.76 23.17
C HIS A 5 22.23 -5.44 22.84
N PHE A 6 21.85 -5.42 21.57
CA PHE A 6 20.69 -6.15 21.06
C PHE A 6 21.16 -7.43 20.39
N ILE A 7 20.40 -8.51 20.52
CA ILE A 7 20.66 -9.75 19.79
C ILE A 7 20.16 -9.56 18.35
N ARG A 8 21.04 -9.76 17.36
CA ARG A 8 20.74 -9.60 15.93
C ARG A 8 19.46 -10.33 15.51
N PHE A 9 19.27 -11.55 15.98
CA PHE A 9 18.09 -12.35 15.71
C PHE A 9 16.78 -11.66 16.13
N ASN A 10 16.76 -11.03 17.31
CA ASN A 10 15.57 -10.31 17.79
C ASN A 10 15.28 -9.08 16.92
N CYS A 11 16.31 -8.33 16.51
CA CYS A 11 16.14 -7.21 15.59
C CYS A 11 15.56 -7.68 14.24
N ILE A 12 16.07 -8.79 13.71
CA ILE A 12 15.60 -9.36 12.43
C ILE A 12 14.18 -9.89 12.58
N ALA A 13 13.83 -10.53 13.70
CA ALA A 13 12.48 -11.01 13.96
C ALA A 13 11.45 -9.89 13.97
N MET A 14 11.78 -8.74 14.58
CA MET A 14 10.90 -7.56 14.53
C MET A 14 10.70 -7.07 13.09
N GLY A 15 11.78 -6.91 12.33
CA GLY A 15 11.63 -6.41 10.96
C GLY A 15 11.11 -7.44 9.96
N ALA A 16 11.15 -8.75 10.27
CA ALA A 16 10.48 -9.78 9.48
C ALA A 16 8.96 -9.58 9.42
N VAL A 17 8.37 -9.03 10.50
CA VAL A 17 6.94 -8.65 10.55
C VAL A 17 6.65 -7.47 9.64
N THR A 18 7.49 -6.43 9.67
CA THR A 18 7.36 -5.29 8.73
C THR A 18 7.48 -5.78 7.29
N PHE A 19 8.46 -6.65 7.02
CA PHE A 19 8.70 -7.21 5.70
C PHE A 19 7.54 -8.07 5.19
N TYR A 20 6.91 -8.83 6.09
CA TYR A 20 5.71 -9.58 5.81
C TYR A 20 4.56 -8.66 5.34
N GLY A 21 4.32 -7.58 6.09
CA GLY A 21 3.31 -6.57 5.74
C GLY A 21 3.59 -5.89 4.40
N ASP A 22 4.86 -5.61 4.12
CA ASP A 22 5.32 -5.01 2.86
C ASP A 22 5.01 -5.91 1.65
N HIS A 23 5.30 -7.21 1.77
CA HIS A 23 5.00 -8.17 0.71
C HIS A 23 3.50 -8.40 0.51
N ILE A 24 2.71 -8.47 1.60
CA ILE A 24 1.24 -8.51 1.48
C ILE A 24 0.76 -7.28 0.71
N SER A 25 1.27 -6.10 1.04
CA SER A 25 0.87 -4.84 0.41
C SER A 25 1.20 -4.81 -1.08
N GLN A 26 2.40 -5.27 -1.48
CA GLN A 26 2.78 -5.39 -2.90
C GLN A 26 1.86 -6.35 -3.66
N ILE A 27 1.62 -7.54 -3.12
CA ILE A 27 0.76 -8.55 -3.76
C ILE A 27 -0.69 -8.03 -3.85
N ALA A 28 -1.19 -7.40 -2.79
CA ALA A 28 -2.53 -6.80 -2.77
C ALA A 28 -2.68 -5.72 -3.84
N MET A 29 -1.70 -4.83 -3.97
CA MET A 29 -1.69 -3.80 -5.02
C MET A 29 -1.68 -4.41 -6.42
N LEU A 30 -0.91 -5.49 -6.64
CA LEU A 30 -0.90 -6.22 -7.90
C LEU A 30 -2.27 -6.86 -8.19
N ILE A 31 -2.88 -7.53 -7.21
CA ILE A 31 -4.21 -8.14 -7.35
C ILE A 31 -5.27 -7.08 -7.68
N ILE A 32 -5.22 -5.92 -7.01
CA ILE A 32 -6.11 -4.79 -7.30
C ILE A 32 -5.93 -4.31 -8.74
N ALA A 33 -4.69 -4.17 -9.21
CA ALA A 33 -4.41 -3.80 -10.59
C ALA A 33 -4.98 -4.83 -11.59
N ILE A 34 -4.80 -6.13 -11.31
CA ILE A 34 -5.37 -7.21 -12.13
C ILE A 34 -6.90 -7.16 -12.14
N ASP A 35 -7.55 -6.98 -10.99
CA ASP A 35 -9.01 -6.84 -10.88
C ASP A 35 -9.52 -5.66 -11.72
N ARG A 36 -8.84 -4.51 -11.66
CA ARG A 36 -9.24 -3.34 -12.45
C ARG A 36 -9.05 -3.56 -13.93
N PHE A 37 -7.97 -4.22 -14.32
CA PHE A 37 -7.73 -4.60 -15.70
C PHE A 37 -8.83 -5.54 -16.20
N ASP A 38 -9.12 -6.62 -15.50
CA ASP A 38 -10.16 -7.60 -15.81
C ASP A 38 -11.57 -6.96 -15.82
N GLY A 39 -11.84 -6.05 -14.88
CA GLY A 39 -13.06 -5.27 -14.81
C GLY A 39 -13.33 -4.45 -16.07
N ILE A 40 -12.29 -3.87 -16.69
CA ILE A 40 -12.43 -3.17 -17.98
C ILE A 40 -12.85 -4.15 -19.08
N PHE A 41 -12.28 -5.36 -19.14
CA PHE A 41 -12.67 -6.36 -20.15
C PHE A 41 -14.09 -6.89 -19.93
N ARG A 42 -14.47 -7.15 -18.68
CA ARG A 42 -15.82 -7.60 -18.31
C ARG A 42 -16.91 -6.57 -18.55
N MET A 43 -16.62 -5.27 -18.47
CA MET A 43 -17.59 -4.25 -18.91
C MET A 43 -18.01 -4.43 -20.38
N TYR A 44 -17.23 -5.15 -21.20
CA TYR A 44 -17.55 -5.46 -22.59
C TYR A 44 -18.05 -6.88 -22.83
N HIS A 45 -17.67 -7.84 -21.97
CA HIS A 45 -18.12 -9.23 -22.04
C HIS A 45 -19.10 -9.47 -20.89
N LEU A 46 -20.40 -9.55 -21.19
CA LEU A 46 -21.55 -9.68 -20.28
C LEU A 46 -21.55 -10.95 -19.40
N GLU A 47 -20.41 -11.41 -18.92
CA GLU A 47 -20.28 -12.57 -18.04
C GLU A 47 -20.22 -12.13 -16.58
N ASP A 48 -21.32 -12.37 -15.86
CA ASP A 48 -21.38 -12.27 -14.40
C ASP A 48 -20.65 -13.45 -13.74
N LYS A 49 -19.32 -13.34 -13.61
CA LYS A 49 -18.57 -14.26 -12.75
C LYS A 49 -18.66 -13.82 -11.29
N LYS A 50 -18.82 -14.79 -10.39
CA LYS A 50 -18.83 -14.56 -8.94
C LYS A 50 -17.43 -14.25 -8.41
N ILE A 51 -17.01 -13.00 -8.58
CA ILE A 51 -15.72 -12.42 -8.15
C ILE A 51 -15.41 -12.71 -6.66
N TYR A 52 -16.44 -12.85 -5.82
CA TYR A 52 -16.30 -13.13 -4.40
C TYR A 52 -15.43 -14.36 -4.08
N TYR A 53 -15.64 -15.49 -4.75
CA TYR A 53 -14.89 -16.73 -4.46
C TYR A 53 -13.40 -16.60 -4.82
N VAL A 54 -13.10 -15.79 -5.83
CA VAL A 54 -11.72 -15.52 -6.24
C VAL A 54 -10.97 -14.80 -5.11
N TYR A 55 -11.58 -13.76 -4.52
CA TYR A 55 -10.97 -13.03 -3.41
C TYR A 55 -10.82 -13.87 -2.14
N VAL A 56 -11.82 -14.68 -1.80
CA VAL A 56 -11.77 -15.57 -0.63
C VAL A 56 -10.60 -16.57 -0.75
N ALA A 57 -10.30 -17.07 -1.95
CA ALA A 57 -9.16 -17.93 -2.19
C ALA A 57 -7.83 -17.17 -2.26
N LEU A 58 -7.81 -15.97 -2.84
CA LEU A 58 -6.58 -15.18 -3.02
C LEU A 58 -6.00 -14.62 -1.72
N ILE A 59 -6.85 -14.27 -0.75
CA ILE A 59 -6.39 -13.73 0.55
C ILE A 59 -5.46 -14.72 1.29
N PRO A 60 -5.87 -15.96 1.61
CA PRO A 60 -4.98 -16.90 2.31
C PRO A 60 -3.73 -17.25 1.48
N VAL A 61 -3.85 -17.35 0.16
CA VAL A 61 -2.70 -17.58 -0.72
C VAL A 61 -1.70 -16.42 -0.62
N THR A 62 -2.19 -15.18 -0.63
CA THR A 62 -1.33 -13.98 -0.48
C THR A 62 -0.60 -13.98 0.85
N LEU A 63 -1.30 -14.29 1.94
CA LEU A 63 -0.71 -14.39 3.28
C LEU A 63 0.37 -15.49 3.32
N LEU A 64 0.10 -16.67 2.77
CA LEU A 64 1.07 -17.77 2.73
C LEU A 64 2.29 -17.45 1.87
N VAL A 65 2.10 -16.83 0.70
CA VAL A 65 3.20 -16.45 -0.19
C VAL A 65 4.09 -15.38 0.45
N ALA A 66 3.51 -14.42 1.18
CA ALA A 66 4.28 -13.40 1.88
C ALA A 66 5.12 -13.96 3.05
N LEU A 67 4.79 -15.14 3.60
CA LEU A 67 5.63 -15.78 4.63
C LEU A 67 6.97 -16.29 4.09
N ILE A 68 7.04 -16.64 2.80
CA ILE A 68 8.28 -17.15 2.17
C ILE A 68 9.42 -16.14 2.33
N PRO A 69 9.33 -14.90 1.82
CA PRO A 69 10.39 -13.92 1.97
C PRO A 69 10.68 -13.56 3.43
N SER A 70 9.66 -13.52 4.29
CA SER A 70 9.83 -13.29 5.74
C SER A 70 10.53 -14.42 6.47
N GLY A 71 10.45 -15.66 5.98
CA GLY A 71 11.24 -16.78 6.50
C GLY A 71 12.68 -16.78 5.98
N LEU A 72 12.86 -16.43 4.70
CA LEU A 72 14.18 -16.40 4.06
C LEU A 72 15.15 -15.40 4.71
N ILE A 73 14.66 -14.34 5.36
CA ILE A 73 15.48 -13.35 6.08
C ILE A 73 16.33 -13.97 7.20
N PHE A 74 15.92 -15.11 7.75
CA PHE A 74 16.62 -15.79 8.85
C PHE A 74 17.75 -16.71 8.35
N ILE A 75 17.85 -16.97 7.05
CA ILE A 75 18.87 -17.85 6.50
C ILE A 75 20.25 -17.19 6.60
N GLY A 76 21.18 -17.85 7.29
CA GLY A 76 22.54 -17.36 7.47
C GLY A 76 22.65 -16.19 8.45
N VAL A 77 21.68 -16.04 9.36
CA VAL A 77 21.75 -15.08 10.46
C VAL A 77 22.45 -15.71 11.65
N GLU A 78 23.55 -15.11 12.08
CA GLU A 78 24.25 -15.49 13.32
C GLU A 78 23.71 -14.69 14.51
N ASN A 79 23.71 -15.31 15.70
CA ASN A 79 23.32 -14.69 16.96
C ASN A 79 24.47 -13.84 17.53
N THR A 80 24.77 -12.74 16.86
CA THR A 80 25.78 -11.77 17.31
C THR A 80 25.13 -10.55 17.95
N ASP A 81 25.85 -9.92 18.88
CA ASP A 81 25.43 -8.65 19.47
C ASP A 81 25.56 -7.51 18.47
N VAL A 82 24.57 -6.63 18.44
CA VAL A 82 24.53 -5.44 17.57
C VAL A 82 24.20 -4.19 18.37
N ASN A 83 24.83 -3.08 18.00
CA ASN A 83 24.67 -1.80 18.69
C ASN A 83 23.39 -1.05 18.26
N LEU A 84 22.85 -1.39 17.08
CA LEU A 84 21.66 -0.76 16.51
C LEU A 84 20.79 -1.83 15.83
N CYS A 85 19.54 -1.95 16.25
CA CYS A 85 18.54 -2.70 15.51
C CYS A 85 18.04 -1.86 14.33
N SER A 86 18.70 -1.97 13.18
CA SER A 86 18.16 -1.47 11.90
C SER A 86 18.03 -2.64 10.95
N THR A 87 16.79 -2.97 10.57
CA THR A 87 16.51 -4.18 9.80
C THR A 87 17.27 -4.19 8.47
N GLY A 88 17.27 -3.07 7.74
CA GLY A 88 17.89 -2.96 6.42
C GLY A 88 19.42 -3.07 6.40
N VAL A 89 20.09 -2.92 7.55
CA VAL A 89 21.55 -3.03 7.70
C VAL A 89 21.97 -4.44 8.12
N LEU A 90 21.10 -5.17 8.82
CA LEU A 90 21.41 -6.47 9.40
C LEU A 90 21.16 -7.65 8.45
N TRP A 91 20.65 -7.41 7.25
CA TRP A 91 20.36 -8.45 6.27
C TRP A 91 21.63 -9.14 5.75
N ASN A 92 21.49 -10.41 5.40
CA ASN A 92 22.45 -11.07 4.53
C ASN A 92 22.48 -10.34 3.17
N PRO A 93 23.65 -9.99 2.61
CA PRO A 93 23.73 -9.32 1.31
C PRO A 93 22.96 -10.05 0.20
N ARG A 94 23.02 -11.38 0.17
CA ARG A 94 22.28 -12.21 -0.82
C ARG A 94 20.77 -12.09 -0.67
N PHE A 95 20.30 -11.97 0.58
CA PHE A 95 18.90 -11.70 0.85
C PHE A 95 18.52 -10.30 0.35
N GLY A 96 19.38 -9.30 0.57
CA GLY A 96 19.22 -7.96 0.01
C GLY A 96 19.02 -7.95 -1.51
N ASP A 97 19.83 -8.71 -2.25
CA ASP A 97 19.70 -8.83 -3.71
C ASP A 97 18.37 -9.48 -4.13
N TYR A 98 17.95 -10.54 -3.42
CA TYR A 98 16.66 -11.18 -3.64
C TYR A 98 15.49 -10.20 -3.41
N VAL A 99 15.48 -9.49 -2.28
CA VAL A 99 14.46 -8.50 -1.95
C VAL A 99 14.38 -7.44 -3.04
N PHE A 100 15.55 -6.97 -3.48
CA PHE A 100 15.64 -5.98 -4.53
C PHE A 100 15.03 -6.46 -5.86
N ALA A 101 15.39 -7.66 -6.31
CA ALA A 101 14.85 -8.24 -7.53
C ALA A 101 13.31 -8.39 -7.48
N VAL A 102 12.78 -8.87 -6.36
CA VAL A 102 11.34 -9.03 -6.15
C VAL A 102 10.63 -7.66 -6.16
N MET A 103 11.22 -6.65 -5.52
CA MET A 103 10.68 -5.29 -5.53
C MET A 103 10.64 -4.67 -6.94
N ILE A 104 11.69 -4.86 -7.74
CA ILE A 104 11.67 -4.44 -9.15
C ILE A 104 10.53 -5.13 -9.89
N PHE A 105 10.41 -6.45 -9.74
CA PHE A 105 9.39 -7.22 -10.42
C PHE A 105 7.98 -6.71 -10.12
N PHE A 106 7.63 -6.55 -8.83
CA PHE A 106 6.32 -6.05 -8.45
C PHE A 106 6.08 -4.62 -8.95
N ASN A 107 7.08 -3.74 -8.85
CA ASN A 107 6.98 -2.40 -9.38
C ASN A 107 6.70 -2.43 -10.88
N ILE A 108 7.53 -3.07 -11.70
CA ILE A 108 7.34 -3.11 -13.15
C ILE A 108 5.98 -3.71 -13.51
N ALA A 109 5.55 -4.78 -12.84
CA ALA A 109 4.27 -5.42 -13.07
C ALA A 109 3.09 -4.47 -12.78
N ILE A 110 3.09 -3.82 -11.62
CA ILE A 110 2.06 -2.86 -11.21
C ILE A 110 2.00 -1.68 -12.18
N ILE A 111 3.16 -1.10 -12.53
CA ILE A 111 3.26 0.03 -13.46
C ILE A 111 2.71 -0.34 -14.83
N THR A 112 3.12 -1.51 -15.34
CA THR A 112 2.71 -1.98 -16.66
C THR A 112 1.20 -2.21 -16.72
N LEU A 113 0.61 -2.82 -15.68
CA LEU A 113 -0.83 -3.03 -15.59
C LEU A 113 -1.59 -1.71 -15.54
N TYR A 114 -1.16 -0.75 -14.73
CA TYR A 114 -1.81 0.56 -14.66
C TYR A 114 -1.65 1.38 -15.96
N ALA A 115 -0.50 1.30 -16.62
CA ALA A 115 -0.31 1.89 -17.93
C ALA A 115 -1.28 1.27 -18.96
N ALA A 116 -1.44 -0.06 -18.94
CA ALA A 116 -2.38 -0.76 -19.80
C ALA A 116 -3.84 -0.35 -19.49
N ILE A 117 -4.23 -0.29 -18.21
CA ILE A 117 -5.53 0.22 -17.75
C ILE A 117 -5.79 1.62 -18.30
N PHE A 118 -4.83 2.53 -18.17
CA PHE A 118 -4.94 3.91 -18.66
C PHE A 118 -5.14 3.97 -20.18
N ILE A 119 -4.32 3.23 -20.94
CA ILE A 119 -4.39 3.18 -22.40
C ILE A 119 -5.73 2.60 -22.85
N LEU A 120 -6.16 1.47 -22.29
CA LEU A 120 -7.43 0.84 -22.62
C LEU A 120 -8.60 1.75 -22.26
N TYR A 121 -8.61 2.33 -21.05
CA TYR A 121 -9.63 3.28 -20.64
C TYR A 121 -9.76 4.44 -21.63
N LYS A 122 -8.64 5.08 -21.99
CA LYS A 122 -8.63 6.20 -22.96
C LYS A 122 -9.13 5.76 -24.34
N ARG A 123 -8.72 4.58 -24.82
CA ARG A 123 -9.15 4.05 -26.12
C ARG A 123 -10.64 3.74 -26.15
N TYR A 124 -11.16 3.13 -25.10
CA TYR A 124 -12.54 2.67 -25.09
C TYR A 124 -13.54 3.78 -24.74
N VAL A 125 -13.25 4.61 -23.74
CA VAL A 125 -14.15 5.71 -23.35
C VAL A 125 -14.30 6.74 -24.46
N ASN A 126 -13.23 7.03 -25.20
CA ASN A 126 -13.31 7.97 -26.33
C ASN A 126 -14.05 7.39 -27.55
N ARG A 127 -14.27 6.07 -27.63
CA ARG A 127 -14.94 5.41 -28.76
C ARG A 127 -16.40 5.07 -28.49
N SER A 128 -16.79 4.84 -27.24
CA SER A 128 -18.18 4.51 -26.91
C SER A 128 -19.06 5.77 -26.90
N VAL A 129 -20.06 5.82 -27.79
CA VAL A 129 -21.16 6.83 -27.84
C VAL A 129 -21.96 6.92 -26.52
N ALA A 130 -21.74 5.99 -25.59
CA ALA A 130 -22.30 5.96 -24.23
C ALA A 130 -21.70 6.99 -23.24
N ALA A 131 -21.14 8.10 -23.74
CA ALA A 131 -20.68 9.25 -22.93
C ALA A 131 -21.84 9.99 -22.21
N SER A 132 -23.10 9.65 -22.50
CA SER A 132 -24.29 10.27 -21.90
C SER A 132 -24.74 9.65 -20.56
N ILE A 133 -24.21 8.49 -20.13
CA ILE A 133 -24.61 7.81 -18.87
C ILE A 133 -23.54 7.97 -17.76
N SER A 134 -22.45 8.70 -18.01
CA SER A 134 -21.17 8.58 -17.29
C SER A 134 -20.85 9.60 -16.18
N ALA A 135 -21.82 10.06 -15.40
CA ALA A 135 -21.54 10.93 -14.24
C ALA A 135 -20.74 10.25 -13.08
N PRO A 136 -20.84 8.93 -12.79
CA PRO A 136 -20.06 8.32 -11.71
C PRO A 136 -18.61 7.94 -12.08
N LYS A 137 -18.25 7.95 -13.38
CA LYS A 137 -16.99 7.35 -13.87
C LYS A 137 -15.73 8.15 -13.51
N ASN A 138 -15.82 9.48 -13.40
CA ASN A 138 -14.65 10.33 -13.11
C ASN A 138 -14.11 10.14 -11.68
N ASN A 139 -14.99 9.88 -10.71
CA ASN A 139 -14.58 9.73 -9.31
C ASN A 139 -13.75 8.45 -9.11
N PHE A 140 -14.17 7.34 -9.73
CA PHE A 140 -13.48 6.06 -9.61
C PHE A 140 -12.04 6.11 -10.15
N GLN A 141 -11.85 6.75 -11.30
CA GLN A 141 -10.52 6.91 -11.89
C GLN A 141 -9.62 7.80 -11.03
N ALA A 142 -10.14 8.92 -10.51
CA ALA A 142 -9.40 9.80 -9.62
C ALA A 142 -8.89 9.07 -8.35
N ILE A 143 -9.70 8.18 -7.79
CA ILE A 143 -9.33 7.34 -6.65
C ILE A 143 -8.16 6.42 -7.00
N VAL A 144 -8.26 5.69 -8.11
CA VAL A 144 -7.23 4.74 -8.55
C VAL A 144 -5.91 5.47 -8.79
N TYR A 145 -5.94 6.62 -9.47
CA TYR A 145 -4.74 7.44 -9.65
C TYR A 145 -4.20 8.00 -8.34
N GLY A 146 -5.06 8.35 -7.38
CA GLY A 146 -4.67 8.80 -6.06
C GLY A 146 -3.91 7.72 -5.27
N VAL A 147 -4.45 6.50 -5.20
CA VAL A 147 -3.78 5.36 -4.54
C VAL A 147 -2.45 5.06 -5.23
N MET A 148 -2.44 5.07 -6.56
CA MET A 148 -1.23 4.84 -7.34
C MET A 148 -0.17 5.92 -7.05
N ALA A 149 -0.54 7.19 -7.08
CA ALA A 149 0.38 8.30 -6.83
C ALA A 149 0.99 8.20 -5.42
N VAL A 150 0.18 7.90 -4.40
CA VAL A 150 0.67 7.69 -3.03
C VAL A 150 1.65 6.51 -2.96
N TYR A 151 1.30 5.38 -3.57
CA TYR A 151 2.19 4.22 -3.64
C TYR A 151 3.53 4.58 -4.28
N PHE A 152 3.55 5.23 -5.44
CA PHE A 152 4.81 5.61 -6.07
C PHE A 152 5.64 6.59 -5.25
N VAL A 153 5.02 7.66 -4.77
CA VAL A 153 5.73 8.76 -4.10
C VAL A 153 6.27 8.32 -2.74
N PHE A 154 5.46 7.61 -1.95
CA PHE A 154 5.83 7.27 -0.58
C PHE A 154 6.47 5.89 -0.46
N TRP A 155 6.28 4.99 -1.43
CA TRP A 155 6.83 3.64 -1.36
C TRP A 155 7.96 3.42 -2.38
N CYS A 156 7.74 3.69 -3.67
CA CYS A 156 8.77 3.41 -4.70
C CYS A 156 9.96 4.37 -4.62
N VAL A 157 9.71 5.68 -4.61
CA VAL A 157 10.76 6.70 -4.72
C VAL A 157 11.79 6.62 -3.58
N PRO A 158 11.42 6.54 -2.30
CA PRO A 158 12.40 6.45 -1.20
C PRO A 158 13.30 5.21 -1.32
N LYS A 159 12.72 4.07 -1.72
CA LYS A 159 13.43 2.80 -1.92
C LYS A 159 14.38 2.84 -3.11
N TRP A 160 14.00 3.49 -4.22
CA TRP A 160 14.89 3.70 -5.35
C TRP A 160 16.06 4.63 -5.01
N ILE A 161 15.82 5.67 -4.21
CA ILE A 161 16.88 6.56 -3.71
C ILE A 161 17.88 5.76 -2.87
N MET A 162 17.41 5.00 -1.88
CA MET A 162 18.29 4.17 -1.05
C MET A 162 19.07 3.16 -1.90
N PHE A 163 18.42 2.54 -2.89
CA PHE A 163 19.09 1.62 -3.79
C PHE A 163 20.18 2.31 -4.62
N GLY A 164 19.89 3.49 -5.17
CA GLY A 164 20.89 4.31 -5.86
C GLY A 164 22.09 4.61 -4.97
N LEU A 165 21.85 5.03 -3.72
CA LEU A 165 22.92 5.27 -2.74
C LEU A 165 23.77 4.02 -2.49
N LYS A 166 23.15 2.83 -2.43
CA LYS A 166 23.88 1.55 -2.29
C LYS A 166 24.74 1.23 -3.51
N ILE A 167 24.24 1.42 -4.75
CA ILE A 167 25.04 1.19 -5.97
C ILE A 167 26.29 2.06 -5.99
N PHE A 168 26.17 3.33 -5.60
CA PHE A 168 27.29 4.27 -5.58
C PHE A 168 28.18 4.13 -4.34
N ASN A 169 27.98 3.08 -3.51
CA ASN A 169 28.76 2.79 -2.31
C ASN A 169 28.77 3.95 -1.29
N TYR A 170 27.68 4.71 -1.17
CA TYR A 170 27.55 5.72 -0.13
C TYR A 170 27.17 5.06 1.21
N TYR A 171 28.17 4.65 1.99
CA TYR A 171 28.00 3.95 3.28
C TYR A 171 28.08 4.90 4.50
N ASN A 172 27.55 6.11 4.40
CA ASN A 172 27.63 7.13 5.45
C ASN A 172 26.26 7.39 6.11
N ASP A 173 26.21 8.38 7.01
CA ASP A 173 25.00 8.85 7.72
C ASP A 173 23.78 9.06 6.82
N LEU A 174 23.99 9.42 5.55
CA LEU A 174 22.95 9.55 4.52
C LEU A 174 22.11 8.28 4.36
N THR A 175 22.72 7.10 4.45
CA THR A 175 22.00 5.82 4.32
C THR A 175 21.12 5.55 5.54
N ASN A 176 21.54 5.95 6.73
CA ASN A 176 20.74 5.87 7.95
C ASN A 176 19.55 6.84 7.90
N SER A 177 19.77 8.09 7.47
CA SER A 177 18.70 9.07 7.27
C SER A 177 17.70 8.62 6.20
N ALA A 178 18.18 8.04 5.09
CA ALA A 178 17.32 7.50 4.04
C ALA A 178 16.50 6.30 4.53
N ALA A 179 17.09 5.40 5.34
CA ALA A 179 16.38 4.28 5.94
C ALA A 179 15.22 4.76 6.83
N PHE A 180 15.48 5.75 7.68
CA PHE A 180 14.44 6.34 8.53
C PHE A 180 13.32 7.01 7.70
N LEU A 181 13.68 7.74 6.64
CA LEU A 181 12.68 8.34 5.74
C LEU A 181 11.84 7.31 5.01
N ILE A 182 12.40 6.16 4.64
CA ILE A 182 11.65 5.04 4.07
C ILE A 182 10.60 4.54 5.06
N GLU A 183 10.99 4.23 6.29
CA GLU A 183 10.06 3.72 7.32
C GLU A 183 8.93 4.71 7.62
N LEU A 184 9.24 6.00 7.68
CA LEU A 184 8.24 7.06 7.87
C LEU A 184 7.28 7.13 6.66
N SER A 185 7.83 7.06 5.44
CA SER A 185 7.04 7.13 4.21
C SER A 185 6.14 5.91 4.05
N GLU A 186 6.60 4.71 4.42
CA GLU A 186 5.79 3.48 4.44
C GLU A 186 4.63 3.59 5.42
N SER A 187 4.93 4.05 6.65
CA SER A 187 3.91 4.26 7.68
C SER A 187 2.86 5.27 7.22
N PHE A 188 3.31 6.37 6.61
CA PHE A 188 2.41 7.39 6.07
C PHE A 188 1.59 6.86 4.88
N SER A 189 2.20 6.09 3.98
CA SER A 189 1.51 5.44 2.87
C SER A 189 0.41 4.50 3.35
N ALA A 190 0.67 3.72 4.41
CA ALA A 190 -0.33 2.82 4.99
C ALA A 190 -1.54 3.60 5.53
N CYS A 191 -1.30 4.70 6.25
CA CYS A 191 -2.36 5.58 6.75
C CYS A 191 -3.15 6.24 5.61
N LEU A 192 -2.45 6.77 4.60
CA LEU A 192 -3.08 7.41 3.45
C LEU A 192 -3.94 6.44 2.65
N ASN A 193 -3.52 5.18 2.48
CA ASN A 193 -4.33 4.18 1.80
C ASN A 193 -5.69 4.01 2.49
N ILE A 194 -5.73 3.89 3.82
CA ILE A 194 -7.00 3.80 4.57
C ILE A 194 -7.89 5.03 4.31
N ILE A 195 -7.31 6.24 4.36
CA ILE A 195 -8.04 7.49 4.13
C ILE A 195 -8.57 7.55 2.69
N ILE A 196 -7.74 7.22 1.71
CA ILE A 196 -8.12 7.24 0.29
C ILE A 196 -9.25 6.26 0.07
N TYR A 197 -9.13 4.99 0.50
CA TYR A 197 -10.20 4.00 0.35
C TYR A 197 -11.48 4.41 1.08
N GLY A 198 -11.36 4.91 2.32
CA GLY A 198 -12.49 5.37 3.13
C GLY A 198 -13.23 6.56 2.52
N TYR A 199 -12.51 7.50 1.92
CA TYR A 199 -13.08 8.65 1.23
C TYR A 199 -13.67 8.27 -0.14
N ALA A 200 -12.98 7.40 -0.85
CA ALA A 200 -13.26 6.94 -2.20
C ALA A 200 -14.55 6.13 -2.33
N HIS A 201 -14.71 5.12 -1.48
CA HIS A 201 -15.80 4.17 -1.59
C HIS A 201 -17.03 4.68 -0.85
N ARG A 202 -18.09 5.00 -1.60
CA ARG A 202 -19.35 5.52 -1.03
C ARG A 202 -19.93 4.58 0.04
N GLU A 203 -19.92 3.28 -0.23
CA GLU A 203 -20.43 2.26 0.70
C GLU A 203 -19.59 2.17 1.97
N LEU A 204 -18.26 2.20 1.83
CA LEU A 204 -17.35 2.22 2.97
C LEU A 204 -17.53 3.48 3.81
N ARG A 205 -17.69 4.64 3.16
CA ARG A 205 -17.97 5.91 3.83
C ARG A 205 -19.31 5.90 4.59
N GLN A 206 -20.34 5.28 4.02
CA GLN A 206 -21.63 5.08 4.69
C GLN A 206 -21.48 4.16 5.91
N ALA A 207 -20.82 3.01 5.74
CA ALA A 207 -20.57 2.05 6.82
C ALA A 207 -19.72 2.66 7.95
N MET A 208 -18.65 3.40 7.61
CA MET A 208 -17.83 4.13 8.59
C MET A 208 -18.63 5.22 9.29
N GLY A 209 -19.46 5.97 8.56
CA GLY A 209 -20.34 6.97 9.13
C GLY A 209 -21.34 6.39 10.12
N GLU A 210 -21.94 5.24 9.79
CA GLU A 210 -22.83 4.50 10.68
C GLU A 210 -22.10 4.01 11.94
N LEU A 211 -20.93 3.40 11.78
CA LEU A 211 -20.11 2.92 12.88
C LEU A 211 -19.72 4.07 13.83
N LEU A 212 -19.24 5.18 13.28
CA LEU A 212 -18.85 6.36 14.04
C LEU A 212 -20.07 7.05 14.71
N SER A 213 -21.23 7.04 14.05
CA SER A 213 -22.45 7.61 14.61
C SER A 213 -23.01 6.80 15.79
N LYS A 214 -22.75 5.48 15.83
CA LYS A 214 -23.18 4.57 16.91
C LYS A 214 -22.16 4.51 18.05
N THR A 215 -20.89 4.83 17.80
CA THR A 215 -19.90 4.93 18.88
C THR A 215 -20.14 6.17 19.76
N PRO A 216 -19.91 6.07 21.09
CA PRO A 216 -20.08 7.18 22.02
C PRO A 216 -19.13 8.38 21.75
N PHE A 217 -18.21 8.27 20.80
CA PHE A 217 -17.39 9.37 20.30
C PHE A 217 -18.21 10.59 19.84
N ARG A 218 -19.41 10.38 19.30
CA ARG A 218 -20.31 11.48 18.95
C ARG A 218 -20.82 12.26 20.17
N LYS A 219 -20.91 11.64 21.36
CA LYS A 219 -21.19 12.35 22.61
C LYS A 219 -19.99 13.14 23.13
N MET A 220 -18.77 12.77 22.72
CA MET A 220 -17.55 13.44 23.15
C MET A 220 -17.22 14.68 22.29
N PHE A 221 -17.66 14.72 21.02
CA PHE A 221 -17.48 15.85 20.11
C PHE A 221 -18.78 16.59 19.72
N GLY A 222 -19.93 16.14 20.20
CA GLY A 222 -21.27 16.62 19.80
C GLY A 222 -21.78 17.87 20.51
N THR A 223 -20.98 18.54 21.36
CA THR A 223 -21.39 19.74 22.09
C THR A 223 -20.80 21.03 21.49
N VAL A 224 -20.62 21.08 20.17
CA VAL A 224 -20.27 22.32 19.47
C VAL A 224 -21.16 22.46 18.23
N ASN A 225 -21.98 23.49 18.22
CA ASN A 225 -22.83 23.98 17.11
C ASN A 225 -24.24 23.37 16.92
N SER A 226 -25.14 23.66 17.87
CA SER A 226 -26.59 23.67 17.59
C SER A 226 -27.28 24.99 17.99
N THR A 227 -26.60 26.13 17.88
CA THR A 227 -27.18 27.44 18.24
C THR A 227 -27.33 28.44 17.09
N TYR A 228 -27.11 28.04 15.83
CA TYR A 228 -27.08 28.98 14.70
C TYR A 228 -27.90 28.57 13.48
N VAL A 229 -29.12 28.04 13.64
CA VAL A 229 -30.11 28.04 12.53
C VAL A 229 -31.53 28.19 13.10
N ARG A 230 -31.84 29.35 13.67
CA ARG A 230 -33.25 29.76 13.89
C ARG A 230 -33.39 31.28 14.04
N SER A 231 -33.05 32.03 12.99
CA SER A 231 -33.60 33.37 12.81
C SER A 231 -33.42 33.78 11.36
N GLY A 232 -34.52 33.90 10.62
CA GLY A 232 -34.50 34.25 9.21
C GLY A 232 -35.75 33.81 8.45
N ASN A 233 -36.92 34.02 9.04
CA ASN A 233 -38.19 34.11 8.33
C ASN A 233 -39.00 35.18 9.06
N ASN A 234 -38.94 36.41 8.53
CA ASN A 234 -39.93 37.47 8.64
C ASN A 234 -39.79 38.32 7.39
#